data_AF-A0A317F5V8-F1
#
_entry.id   AF-A0A317F5V8-F1
#
_cell.length_a   1.000
_cell.length_b   1.000
_cell.length_c   1.000
_cell.angle_alpha   90.00
_cell.angle_beta   90.00
_cell.angle_gamma   90.00
#
_symmetry.space_group_name_H-M   'P 1'
#
loop_
_entity.id
_entity.type
_entity.pdbx_description
1 polymer ?
#
loop_
_entity_poly.entity_id
_entity_poly.type
_entity_poly.pdbx_seq_one_letter_code
_entity_poly.pdbx_strand_id
1 'polypeptide(L)'
;METRSNRPSLGTVRTMPVGDVIALPAEHLALLQSDAREALDAAKRTLDWIEGAIALRYEQRAIGARAAAGKDTGAIRFQDGSVEVSAELPKRVEWDQRRLAALADHIRAGGEDPAEYLEVSFKVSERAYTAWPDRIRKAFEPARTVRTGKPVYRLTMCSERELRDSPHAGAPPPSRGIG
;
A
#
# COMPACT_ATOMS: atom_id res chain seq x y z
N MET A 1 -12.94 40.71 11.30
CA MET A 1 -13.22 40.01 12.59
C MET A 1 -12.53 38.67 12.51
N GLU A 2 -11.42 38.54 13.23
CA GLU A 2 -10.57 37.35 13.27
C GLU A 2 -11.37 36.19 13.89
N THR A 3 -11.84 35.25 13.06
CA THR A 3 -12.35 33.96 13.54
C THR A 3 -11.18 33.24 14.18
N ARG A 4 -11.18 33.14 15.52
CA ARG A 4 -10.21 32.36 16.28
C ARG A 4 -10.16 30.95 15.70
N SER A 5 -9.14 30.73 14.88
CA SER A 5 -8.83 29.50 14.16
C SER A 5 -8.39 28.45 15.17
N ASN A 6 -9.34 27.87 15.89
CA ASN A 6 -9.09 26.74 16.77
C ASN A 6 -9.35 25.45 15.99
N ARG A 7 -8.45 25.12 15.05
CA ARG A 7 -8.47 23.84 14.38
C ARG A 7 -8.15 22.75 15.40
N PRO A 8 -8.98 21.69 15.55
CA PRO A 8 -8.70 20.62 16.49
C PRO A 8 -7.42 19.88 16.10
N SER A 9 -6.65 19.39 17.07
CA SER A 9 -5.46 18.57 16.83
C SER A 9 -5.83 17.13 16.46
N LEU A 10 -4.90 16.38 15.85
CA LEU A 10 -5.11 14.95 15.56
C LEU A 10 -5.53 14.14 16.81
N GLY A 11 -4.94 14.46 17.96
CA GLY A 11 -5.28 13.80 19.23
C GLY A 11 -6.73 14.09 19.66
N THR A 12 -7.19 15.32 19.46
CA THR A 12 -8.56 15.75 19.78
C THR A 12 -9.56 15.11 18.81
N VAL A 13 -9.28 15.16 17.50
CA VAL A 13 -10.15 14.58 16.46
C VAL A 13 -10.41 13.09 16.69
N ARG A 14 -9.43 12.34 17.22
CA ARG A 14 -9.57 10.90 17.49
C ARG A 14 -10.66 10.57 18.52
N THR A 15 -10.97 11.50 19.42
CA THR A 15 -11.98 11.33 20.47
C THR A 15 -13.27 12.10 20.18
N MET A 16 -13.33 12.85 19.08
CA MET A 16 -14.52 13.60 18.68
C MET A 16 -15.57 12.66 18.06
N PRO A 17 -16.87 12.89 18.31
CA PRO A 17 -17.95 12.26 17.55
C PRO A 17 -17.79 12.51 16.05
N VAL A 18 -18.08 11.51 15.23
CA VAL A 18 -17.97 11.63 13.77
C VAL A 18 -18.82 12.78 13.20
N GLY A 19 -19.97 13.07 13.83
CA GLY A 19 -20.83 14.19 13.45
C GLY A 19 -20.14 15.55 13.56
N ASP A 20 -19.33 15.75 14.60
CA ASP A 20 -18.59 16.98 14.85
C ASP A 20 -17.41 17.11 13.89
N VAL A 21 -16.76 16.00 13.54
CA VAL A 21 -15.69 15.97 12.54
C VAL A 21 -16.25 16.31 11.16
N ILE A 22 -17.42 15.78 10.79
CA ILE A 22 -18.10 16.11 9.52
C ILE A 22 -18.45 17.60 9.44
N ALA A 23 -18.82 18.21 10.58
CA ALA A 23 -19.17 19.62 10.65
C ALA A 23 -17.97 20.58 10.57
N LEU A 24 -16.73 20.07 10.58
CA LEU A 24 -15.54 20.91 10.44
C LEU A 24 -15.48 21.58 9.06
N PRO A 25 -14.97 22.83 8.98
CA PRO A 25 -14.68 23.47 7.71
C PRO A 25 -13.78 22.60 6.82
N ALA A 26 -13.99 22.66 5.50
CA ALA A 26 -13.20 21.88 4.54
C ALA A 26 -11.69 22.15 4.64
N GLU A 27 -11.30 23.40 4.94
CA GLU A 27 -9.92 23.78 5.25
C GLU A 27 -9.36 23.00 6.44
N HIS A 28 -10.11 22.92 7.55
CA HIS A 28 -9.68 22.17 8.73
C HIS A 28 -9.54 20.68 8.40
N LEU A 29 -10.48 20.11 7.63
CA LEU A 29 -10.41 18.72 7.17
C LEU A 29 -9.20 18.48 6.25
N ALA A 30 -8.86 19.44 5.38
CA ALA A 30 -7.70 19.35 4.51
C ALA A 30 -6.39 19.33 5.30
N LEU A 31 -6.25 20.26 6.24
CA LEU A 31 -5.07 20.35 7.11
C LEU A 31 -4.97 19.12 8.02
N LEU A 32 -6.07 18.66 8.61
CA LEU A 32 -6.11 17.42 9.40
C LEU A 32 -5.72 16.18 8.58
N GLN A 33 -6.20 16.07 7.34
CA GLN A 33 -5.82 14.98 6.45
C GLN A 33 -4.32 15.02 6.11
N SER A 34 -3.76 16.22 5.90
CA SER A 34 -2.33 16.40 5.65
C SER A 34 -1.50 15.99 6.85
N ASP A 35 -1.81 16.54 8.03
CA ASP A 35 -1.09 16.26 9.28
C ASP A 35 -1.13 14.75 9.61
N ALA A 36 -2.27 14.10 9.42
CA ALA A 36 -2.42 12.67 9.69
C ALA A 36 -1.54 11.81 8.77
N ARG A 37 -1.42 12.19 7.48
CA ARG A 37 -0.55 11.50 6.53
C ARG A 37 0.93 11.72 6.87
N GLU A 38 1.31 12.94 7.19
CA GLU A 38 2.68 13.26 7.59
C GLU A 38 3.08 12.50 8.87
N ALA A 39 2.20 12.47 9.87
CA ALA A 39 2.41 11.72 11.10
C ALA A 39 2.56 10.21 10.83
N LEU A 40 1.74 9.64 9.93
CA LEU A 40 1.84 8.24 9.53
C LEU A 40 3.18 7.95 8.83
N ASP A 41 3.58 8.79 7.89
CA ASP A 41 4.83 8.62 7.15
C ASP A 41 6.05 8.78 8.08
N ALA A 42 6.00 9.71 9.02
CA ALA A 42 7.04 9.88 10.04
C ALA A 42 7.13 8.65 10.95
N ALA A 43 6.00 8.16 11.46
CA ALA A 43 5.96 6.96 12.29
C ALA A 43 6.51 5.74 11.54
N LYS A 44 6.18 5.59 10.26
CA LYS A 44 6.72 4.52 9.41
C LYS A 44 8.23 4.62 9.26
N ARG A 45 8.77 5.80 8.93
CA ARG A 45 10.23 6.01 8.83
C ARG A 45 10.94 5.68 10.13
N THR A 46 10.37 6.07 11.27
CA THR A 46 10.92 5.74 12.59
C THR A 46 10.89 4.24 12.85
N LEU A 47 9.79 3.56 12.53
CA LEU A 47 9.69 2.10 12.65
C LEU A 47 10.73 1.41 11.78
N ASP A 48 10.82 1.76 10.49
CA ASP A 48 11.79 1.18 9.55
C ASP A 48 13.23 1.35 10.06
N TRP A 49 13.56 2.51 10.64
CA TRP A 49 14.87 2.76 11.23
C TRP A 49 15.15 1.89 12.47
N ILE A 50 14.18 1.75 13.38
CA ILE A 50 14.29 0.89 14.57
C ILE A 50 14.43 -0.58 14.15
N GLU A 51 13.61 -1.05 13.22
CA GLU A 51 13.67 -2.42 12.70
C GLU A 51 15.02 -2.72 12.04
N GLY A 52 15.55 -1.77 11.27
CA GLY A 52 16.90 -1.86 10.71
C GLY A 52 17.98 -1.98 11.79
N ALA A 53 17.90 -1.16 12.86
CA ALA A 53 18.84 -1.24 13.98
C ALA A 53 18.72 -2.58 14.76
N ILE A 54 17.50 -3.08 14.96
CA ILE A 54 17.25 -4.40 15.58
C ILE A 54 17.83 -5.52 14.72
N ALA A 55 17.64 -5.47 13.40
CA ALA A 55 18.18 -6.45 12.48
C ALA A 55 19.72 -6.48 12.57
N LEU A 56 20.38 -5.32 12.49
CA LEU A 56 21.84 -5.21 12.62
C LEU A 56 22.36 -5.73 13.96
N ARG A 57 21.64 -5.47 15.05
CA ARG A 57 22.02 -5.93 16.40
C ARG A 57 21.98 -7.46 16.52
N TYR A 58 20.98 -8.10 15.94
CA TYR A 58 20.71 -9.53 16.17
C TYR A 58 21.12 -10.44 15.02
N GLU A 59 21.53 -9.91 13.87
CA GLU A 59 21.90 -10.69 12.68
C GLU A 59 22.93 -11.78 12.98
N GLN A 60 24.10 -11.40 13.50
CA GLN A 60 25.20 -12.34 13.77
C GLN A 60 24.82 -13.37 14.84
N ARG A 61 24.06 -12.95 15.85
CA ARG A 61 23.59 -13.84 16.93
C ARG A 61 22.56 -14.83 16.41
N ALA A 62 21.68 -14.42 15.50
CA ALA A 62 20.72 -15.30 14.85
C ALA A 62 21.41 -16.30 13.90
N ILE A 63 22.46 -15.88 13.17
CA ILE A 63 23.29 -16.78 12.35
C ILE A 63 23.96 -17.84 13.23
N GLY A 64 24.61 -17.43 14.32
CA GLY A 64 25.26 -18.35 15.24
C GLY A 64 24.27 -19.32 15.90
N ALA A 65 23.10 -18.84 16.33
CA ALA A 65 22.05 -19.67 16.91
C ALA A 65 21.48 -20.69 15.90
N ARG A 66 21.33 -20.31 14.63
CA ARG A 66 20.92 -21.22 13.55
C ARG A 66 21.98 -22.29 13.28
N ALA A 67 23.24 -21.90 13.14
CA ALA A 67 24.34 -22.83 12.93
C ALA A 67 24.48 -23.84 14.09
N ALA A 68 24.38 -23.37 15.34
CA ALA A 68 24.41 -24.24 16.53
C ALA A 68 23.24 -25.22 16.57
N ALA A 69 22.08 -24.84 16.01
CA ALA A 69 20.92 -25.71 15.88
C ALA A 69 20.97 -26.63 14.64
N GLY A 70 22.03 -26.57 13.82
CA GLY A 70 22.15 -27.33 12.57
C GLY A 70 21.13 -26.93 11.51
N LYS A 71 20.66 -25.68 11.52
CA LYS A 71 19.64 -25.16 10.60
C LYS A 71 20.22 -24.08 9.69
N ASP A 72 19.94 -24.17 8.39
CA ASP A 72 20.26 -23.10 7.43
C ASP A 72 19.12 -22.08 7.29
N THR A 73 17.89 -22.48 7.59
CA THR A 73 16.66 -21.66 7.50
C THR A 73 15.71 -21.96 8.66
N GLY A 74 14.62 -21.20 8.75
CA GLY A 74 13.56 -21.37 9.75
C GLY A 74 13.68 -20.41 10.94
N ALA A 75 12.80 -20.62 11.91
CA ALA A 75 12.75 -19.81 13.12
C ALA A 75 13.70 -20.32 14.20
N ILE A 76 14.41 -19.39 14.84
CA ILE A 76 15.15 -19.62 16.07
C ILE A 76 14.69 -18.62 17.14
N ARG A 77 14.85 -19.00 18.41
CA ARG A 77 14.56 -18.15 19.55
C ARG A 77 15.74 -18.15 20.50
N PHE A 78 16.10 -16.99 21.04
CA PHE A 78 17.11 -16.86 22.09
C PHE A 78 16.76 -15.68 23.01
N GLN A 79 17.28 -15.73 24.23
CA GLN A 79 17.01 -14.71 25.26
C GLN A 79 18.12 -13.64 25.28
N ASP A 80 17.76 -12.37 25.32
CA ASP A 80 18.66 -11.24 25.56
C ASP A 80 18.18 -10.46 26.80
N GLY A 81 18.66 -10.86 27.98
CA GLY A 81 18.15 -10.34 29.25
C GLY A 81 16.69 -10.73 29.48
N SER A 82 15.80 -9.73 29.54
CA SER A 82 14.35 -9.92 29.68
C SER A 82 13.59 -10.03 28.34
N VAL A 83 14.30 -10.03 27.21
CA VAL A 83 13.70 -10.04 25.87
C VAL A 83 13.90 -11.40 25.19
N GLU A 84 12.82 -12.04 24.78
CA GLU A 84 12.88 -13.17 23.84
C GLU A 84 13.00 -12.63 22.40
N VAL A 85 14.08 -12.98 21.72
CA VAL A 85 14.31 -12.63 20.32
C VAL A 85 13.95 -13.83 19.45
N SER A 86 12.93 -13.68 18.61
CA SER A 86 12.58 -14.65 17.57
C SER A 86 13.10 -14.15 16.23
N ALA A 87 14.03 -14.87 15.61
CA ALA A 87 14.51 -14.56 14.26
C ALA A 87 14.05 -15.65 13.29
N GLU A 88 13.20 -15.27 12.35
CA GLU A 88 12.70 -16.14 11.30
C GLU A 88 13.45 -15.90 10.00
N LEU A 89 14.02 -16.96 9.43
CA LEU A 89 14.59 -16.93 8.09
C LEU A 89 13.75 -17.84 7.18
N PRO A 90 12.70 -17.32 6.53
CA PRO A 90 11.83 -18.15 5.72
C PRO A 90 12.58 -18.69 4.50
N LYS A 91 12.32 -19.96 4.16
CA LYS A 91 12.81 -20.53 2.90
C LYS A 91 12.10 -19.82 1.75
N ARG A 92 12.86 -19.17 0.87
CA ARG A 92 12.35 -18.62 -0.39
C ARG A 92 12.68 -19.56 -1.53
N VAL A 93 11.65 -20.02 -2.22
CA VAL A 93 11.80 -20.76 -3.47
C VAL A 93 11.46 -19.77 -4.59
N GLU A 94 12.48 -19.42 -5.37
CA GLU A 94 12.29 -18.62 -6.57
C GLU A 94 12.35 -19.55 -7.79
N TRP A 95 11.31 -19.47 -8.62
CA TRP A 95 11.24 -20.23 -9.86
C TRP A 95 11.64 -19.35 -11.04
N ASP A 96 12.62 -19.81 -11.81
CA ASP A 96 12.99 -19.17 -13.08
C ASP A 96 11.83 -19.29 -14.08
N GLN A 97 11.14 -18.18 -14.30
CA GLN A 97 9.96 -18.11 -15.16
C GLN A 97 10.27 -18.47 -16.62
N ARG A 98 11.49 -18.22 -17.11
CA ARG A 98 11.87 -18.59 -18.47
C ARG A 98 12.01 -20.11 -18.59
N ARG A 99 12.58 -20.75 -17.57
CA ARG A 99 12.66 -22.21 -17.50
C ARG A 99 11.29 -22.84 -17.32
N LEU A 100 10.41 -22.26 -16.50
CA LEU A 100 9.02 -22.72 -16.38
C LEU A 100 8.25 -22.61 -17.69
N ALA A 101 8.42 -21.51 -18.44
CA ALA A 101 7.80 -21.36 -19.76
C ALA A 101 8.31 -22.42 -20.75
N ALA A 102 9.62 -22.65 -20.81
CA ALA A 102 10.21 -23.70 -21.63
C ALA A 102 9.69 -25.10 -21.23
N LEU A 103 9.54 -25.36 -19.93
CA LEU A 103 8.99 -26.61 -19.42
C LEU A 103 7.53 -26.79 -19.83
N ALA A 104 6.71 -25.74 -19.75
CA ALA A 104 5.33 -25.77 -20.23
C ALA A 104 5.24 -26.10 -21.73
N ASP A 105 6.13 -25.54 -22.54
CA ASP A 105 6.19 -25.84 -23.97
C ASP A 105 6.64 -27.29 -24.24
N HIS A 106 7.59 -27.80 -23.45
CA HIS A 106 8.02 -29.20 -23.54
C HIS A 106 6.90 -30.18 -23.15
N ILE A 107 6.16 -29.92 -22.05
CA ILE A 107 5.02 -30.74 -21.63
C ILE A 107 3.97 -30.78 -22.74
N ARG A 108 3.66 -29.61 -23.33
CA ARG A 108 2.71 -29.52 -24.45
C ARG A 108 3.18 -30.28 -25.69
N ALA A 109 4.47 -30.21 -26.01
CA ALA A 109 5.05 -30.96 -27.13
C ALA A 109 5.02 -32.48 -26.89
N GLY A 110 5.07 -32.91 -25.63
CA GLY A 110 4.89 -34.31 -25.21
C GLY A 110 3.43 -34.81 -25.26
N GLY A 111 2.47 -33.93 -25.52
CA GLY A 111 1.04 -34.27 -25.60
C GLY A 111 0.28 -34.18 -24.28
N GLU A 112 0.92 -33.71 -23.21
CA GLU A 112 0.31 -33.47 -21.90
C GLU A 112 -0.14 -32.01 -21.76
N ASP A 113 -1.08 -31.74 -20.86
CA ASP A 113 -1.52 -30.37 -20.55
C ASP A 113 -0.66 -29.76 -19.43
N PRO A 114 0.09 -28.68 -19.69
CA PRO A 114 0.86 -27.98 -18.64
C PRO A 114 0.03 -27.48 -17.47
N ALA A 115 -1.28 -27.25 -17.65
CA ALA A 115 -2.16 -26.79 -16.58
C ALA A 115 -2.33 -27.80 -15.43
N GLU A 116 -2.03 -29.08 -15.66
CA GLU A 116 -2.03 -30.11 -14.61
C GLU A 116 -0.86 -29.95 -13.63
N TYR A 117 0.20 -29.26 -14.03
CA TYR A 117 1.45 -29.11 -13.27
C TYR A 117 1.77 -27.66 -12.90
N LEU A 118 1.20 -26.69 -13.62
CA LEU A 118 1.53 -25.27 -13.53
C LEU A 118 0.28 -24.41 -13.47
N GLU A 119 0.18 -23.57 -12.44
CA GLU A 119 -0.79 -22.47 -12.42
C GLU A 119 -0.21 -21.27 -13.20
N VAL A 120 -0.79 -20.96 -14.35
CA VAL A 120 -0.34 -19.84 -15.20
C VAL A 120 -1.22 -18.62 -14.96
N SER A 121 -0.63 -17.58 -14.38
CA SER A 121 -1.26 -16.27 -14.21
C SER A 121 -0.71 -15.26 -15.22
N PHE A 122 -1.57 -14.69 -16.06
CA PHE A 122 -1.20 -13.58 -16.94
C PHE A 122 -1.39 -12.25 -16.22
N LYS A 123 -0.33 -11.43 -16.17
CA LYS A 123 -0.38 -10.08 -15.61
C LYS A 123 -0.10 -9.06 -16.69
N VAL A 124 -1.10 -8.24 -17.00
CA VAL A 124 -0.94 -7.06 -17.85
C VAL A 124 -0.96 -5.83 -16.96
N SER A 125 0.12 -5.05 -16.97
CA SER A 125 0.12 -3.76 -16.28
C SER A 125 -0.64 -2.72 -17.10
N GLU A 126 -1.48 -1.92 -16.43
CA GLU A 126 -2.26 -0.89 -17.14
C GLU A 126 -1.41 0.20 -17.78
N ARG A 127 -0.23 0.46 -17.19
CA ARG A 127 0.77 1.34 -17.79
C ARG A 127 1.26 0.79 -19.13
N ALA A 128 1.59 -0.51 -19.20
CA ALA A 128 2.01 -1.14 -20.46
C ALA A 128 0.86 -1.13 -21.47
N TYR A 129 -0.34 -1.55 -21.06
CA TYR A 129 -1.54 -1.56 -21.90
C TYR A 129 -1.82 -0.20 -22.56
N THR A 130 -1.66 0.90 -21.81
CA THR A 130 -1.90 2.26 -22.31
C THR A 130 -0.79 2.72 -23.27
N ALA A 131 0.44 2.24 -23.11
CA ALA A 131 1.57 2.57 -23.96
C ALA A 131 1.65 1.73 -25.25
N TRP A 132 0.81 0.70 -25.39
CA TRP A 132 0.83 -0.17 -26.57
C TRP A 132 0.20 0.49 -27.80
N PRO A 133 0.64 0.08 -29.01
CA PRO A 133 -0.05 0.45 -30.25
C PRO A 133 -1.52 0.00 -30.24
N ASP A 134 -2.38 0.80 -30.88
CA ASP A 134 -3.85 0.57 -30.92
C ASP A 134 -4.25 -0.84 -31.34
N ARG A 135 -3.54 -1.42 -32.32
CA ARG A 135 -3.81 -2.78 -32.81
C ARG A 135 -3.69 -3.82 -31.70
N ILE A 136 -2.65 -3.76 -30.88
CA ILE A 136 -2.45 -4.73 -29.79
C ILE A 136 -3.41 -4.44 -28.65
N ARG A 137 -3.59 -3.16 -28.30
CA ARG A 137 -4.53 -2.73 -27.26
C ARG A 137 -5.95 -3.27 -27.50
N LYS A 138 -6.47 -3.14 -28.72
CA LYS A 138 -7.81 -3.65 -29.11
C LYS A 138 -7.96 -5.16 -28.97
N ALA A 139 -6.88 -5.93 -29.14
CA ALA A 139 -6.94 -7.39 -28.99
C ALA A 139 -7.14 -7.84 -27.53
N PHE A 140 -6.71 -7.02 -26.57
CA PHE A 140 -6.82 -7.30 -25.12
C PHE A 140 -8.07 -6.69 -24.48
N GLU A 141 -8.76 -5.80 -25.19
CA GLU A 141 -9.95 -5.10 -24.69
C GLU A 141 -11.08 -6.04 -24.22
N PRO A 142 -11.41 -7.15 -24.91
CA PRO A 142 -12.44 -8.09 -24.44
C PRO A 142 -12.09 -8.81 -23.12
N ALA A 143 -10.79 -8.98 -22.84
CA ALA A 143 -10.31 -9.59 -21.60
C ALA A 143 -10.22 -8.58 -20.44
N ARG A 144 -10.45 -7.28 -20.72
CA ARG A 144 -10.31 -6.20 -19.74
C ARG A 144 -11.66 -5.86 -19.13
N THR A 145 -11.81 -6.13 -17.83
CA THR A 145 -12.96 -5.65 -17.04
C THR A 145 -12.56 -4.43 -16.23
N VAL A 146 -13.19 -3.28 -16.49
CA VAL A 146 -13.03 -2.09 -15.65
C VAL A 146 -14.12 -2.11 -14.58
N ARG A 147 -13.71 -2.17 -13.32
CA ARG A 147 -14.61 -1.96 -12.18
C ARG A 147 -14.28 -0.63 -11.52
N THR A 148 -15.30 0.11 -11.13
CA THR A 148 -15.12 1.33 -10.34
C THR A 148 -14.60 0.97 -8.96
N GLY A 149 -13.44 1.52 -8.57
CA GLY A 149 -12.91 1.40 -7.23
C GLY A 149 -13.69 2.25 -6.21
N LYS A 150 -13.33 2.12 -4.92
CA LYS A 150 -13.83 3.02 -3.89
C LYS A 150 -13.28 4.44 -4.13
N PRO A 151 -14.10 5.50 -3.99
CA PRO A 151 -13.62 6.86 -4.15
C PRO A 151 -12.56 7.18 -3.08
N VAL A 152 -11.49 7.86 -3.50
CA VAL A 152 -10.42 8.33 -2.61
C VAL A 152 -10.45 9.86 -2.60
N TYR A 153 -10.74 10.43 -1.45
CA TYR A 153 -10.79 11.89 -1.29
C TYR A 153 -9.44 12.43 -0.84
N ARG A 154 -8.89 13.34 -1.63
CA ARG A 154 -7.70 14.13 -1.30
C ARG A 154 -8.10 15.59 -1.24
N LEU A 155 -7.92 16.20 -0.08
CA LEU A 155 -8.21 17.60 0.13
C LEU A 155 -6.89 18.37 0.06
N THR A 156 -6.90 19.50 -0.66
CA THR A 156 -5.75 20.42 -0.81
C THR A 156 -6.25 21.84 -0.64
N MET A 157 -5.45 22.69 -0.01
CA MET A 157 -5.75 24.12 0.09
C MET A 157 -5.65 24.74 -1.30
N CYS A 158 -6.73 25.34 -1.80
CA CYS A 158 -6.70 26.12 -3.04
C CYS A 158 -6.04 27.47 -2.78
N SER A 159 -5.12 27.87 -3.66
CA SER A 159 -4.62 29.23 -3.71
C SER A 159 -5.70 30.19 -4.26
N GLU A 160 -5.57 31.48 -3.95
CA GLU A 160 -6.54 32.50 -4.38
C GLU A 160 -6.71 32.56 -5.91
N ARG A 161 -5.65 32.25 -6.67
CA ARG A 161 -5.68 32.18 -8.14
C ARG A 161 -6.54 31.01 -8.61
N GLU A 162 -6.37 29.83 -8.00
CA GLU A 162 -7.14 28.63 -8.33
C GLU A 162 -8.62 28.75 -7.96
N LEU A 163 -8.95 29.52 -6.92
CA LEU A 163 -10.33 29.83 -6.55
C LEU A 163 -11.03 30.73 -7.58
N ARG A 164 -10.32 31.70 -8.17
CA ARG A 164 -10.87 32.61 -9.20
C ARG A 164 -11.11 31.90 -10.53
N ASP A 165 -10.23 30.98 -10.89
CA ASP A 165 -10.27 30.28 -12.18
C ASP A 165 -11.10 28.98 -12.14
N SER A 166 -11.66 28.61 -10.98
CA SER A 166 -12.43 27.36 -10.82
C SER A 166 -13.87 27.49 -11.36
N PRO A 167 -14.30 26.62 -12.29
CA PRO A 167 -15.68 26.61 -12.81
C PRO A 167 -16.72 26.17 -11.75
N HIS A 168 -16.27 25.72 -10.57
CA HIS A 168 -17.12 25.24 -9.47
C HIS A 168 -17.08 26.13 -8.23
N ALA A 169 -16.51 27.35 -8.31
CA ALA A 169 -16.26 28.25 -7.17
C ALA A 169 -17.52 28.72 -6.38
N GLY A 170 -18.72 28.27 -6.76
CA GLY A 170 -19.98 28.67 -6.11
C GLY A 170 -21.00 27.55 -5.87
N ALA A 171 -20.62 26.26 -5.94
CA ALA A 171 -21.57 25.18 -5.66
C ALA A 171 -21.90 25.11 -4.15
N PRO A 172 -23.14 25.41 -3.72
CA PRO A 172 -23.52 25.23 -2.32
C PRO A 172 -23.45 23.74 -1.97
N PRO A 173 -23.14 23.37 -0.71
CA PRO A 173 -23.15 21.99 -0.28
C PRO A 173 -24.53 21.37 -0.55
N PRO A 174 -24.62 20.09 -0.97
CA PRO A 174 -25.90 19.44 -1.21
C PRO A 174 -26.72 19.49 0.08
N SER A 175 -27.88 20.13 0.01
CA SER A 175 -28.80 20.25 1.14
C SER A 175 -29.14 18.86 1.67
N ARG A 176 -28.84 18.61 2.94
CA ARG A 176 -29.29 17.41 3.66
C ARG A 176 -30.82 17.41 3.71
N GLY A 177 -31.45 16.66 2.82
CA GLY A 177 -32.82 16.21 3.00
C GLY A 177 -32.86 15.24 4.18
N ILE A 178 -33.50 15.66 5.26
CA ILE A 178 -33.91 14.77 6.35
C ILE A 178 -35.20 14.10 5.87
N GLY A 179 -35.17 12.78 5.78
CA GLY A 179 -36.31 11.90 5.53
C GLY A 179 -36.05 10.56 6.20
#